data_AF-A0A2S5RG63-F1
#
_entry.id   AF-A0A2S5RG63-F1
#
_cell.length_a   1.000
_cell.length_b   1.000
_cell.length_c   1.000
_cell.angle_alpha   90.00
_cell.angle_beta   90.00
_cell.angle_gamma   90.00
#
_symmetry.space_group_name_H-M   'P 1'
#
loop_
_entity.id
_entity.type
_entity.pdbx_description
1 polymer ?
#
loop_
_entity_poly.entity_id
_entity_poly.type
_entity_poly.pdbx_seq_one_letter_code
_entity_poly.pdbx_strand_id
1 'polypeptide(L)'
;MNKLLLILGPLSVVSATSSVVIACLTNDGFKVKDISIIKRSLLIILQSRGETKEGWDNETLQQAVINAKLDEEDAISVQVSEVKSGTSTEFKQEINFKGNASRKNKFLYSGEIVLEYYFGENLPFKTAISQQDIDKSFLNMEHFLLNITFNNKTTVENTFKSYKNIPGAPVEGIIFGEVKNLKFEEQNVPSKVNSRLILVFSFEANAKLKNDQYYFEENISNNFKKFEGKLYAPITVKNETINKTFENIKNLDWKFSNIDELRNQIKNKIETISLEKGIKYNNYQIQNVLAENISQPKYWKANISLSLQPNEELGYKFENNATTNFELTVNLITLKNITNGTLNWTIFEQENGQMLINPQFIKFGPKIENNNFANLQGEKLLSDGETELWGKKENKEGKVNPQNQWEWINEKGYSFDKEAKKDFVEAMMKESKNSKYSVEQIIDDFMQYTTSFNYSKESFDFTKNDKALFFKEPSAQSSNRDQEIFYSNVLSKLGKKDLLENLKNNTTEIKKGTVLGKEYYTVLFLSCIDENNYKASDKAFRVILNNVSL
;
A
#
# COMPACT_ATOMS: atom_id res chain seq x y z
N MET A 1 -10.23 -12.73 27.26
CA MET A 1 -10.00 -13.20 28.63
C MET A 1 -10.53 -14.64 28.75
N ASN A 2 -9.66 -15.54 29.22
CA ASN A 2 -9.89 -16.81 29.95
C ASN A 2 -10.79 -17.87 29.28
N LYS A 3 -10.27 -18.95 28.69
CA LYS A 3 -9.76 -20.21 29.30
C LYS A 3 -10.62 -20.76 30.44
N LEU A 4 -11.27 -21.91 30.21
CA LEU A 4 -11.23 -23.07 31.10
C LEU A 4 -11.71 -24.35 30.36
N LEU A 5 -10.74 -25.24 30.08
CA LEU A 5 -10.94 -26.69 30.01
C LEU A 5 -11.49 -27.20 31.35
N LEU A 6 -12.24 -28.31 31.37
CA LEU A 6 -11.87 -29.52 32.13
C LEU A 6 -12.95 -30.63 32.14
N ILE A 7 -12.44 -31.86 31.94
CA ILE A 7 -12.88 -33.19 32.43
C ILE A 7 -14.08 -33.88 31.76
N LEU A 8 -13.77 -34.85 30.89
CA LEU A 8 -14.52 -36.09 30.77
C LEU A 8 -13.67 -37.21 31.36
N GLY A 9 -13.95 -37.55 32.60
CA GLY A 9 -13.52 -38.79 33.25
C GLY A 9 -14.61 -39.86 33.08
N PRO A 10 -14.24 -41.15 33.08
CA PRO A 10 -15.15 -42.23 32.69
C PRO A 10 -16.09 -42.58 33.85
N LEU A 11 -17.39 -42.68 33.57
CA LEU A 11 -18.36 -43.26 34.50
C LEU A 11 -19.08 -44.43 33.81
N SER A 12 -18.72 -45.59 34.33
CA SER A 12 -19.29 -46.92 34.12
C SER A 12 -20.80 -46.98 34.35
N VAL A 13 -21.41 -47.90 33.60
CA VAL A 13 -22.78 -48.40 33.69
C VAL A 13 -23.21 -48.68 35.13
N VAL A 14 -24.37 -48.14 35.53
CA VAL A 14 -25.24 -48.75 36.55
C VAL A 14 -26.68 -48.67 36.06
N SER A 15 -27.26 -49.85 35.85
CA SER A 15 -28.67 -50.10 35.59
C SER A 15 -29.55 -49.59 36.73
N ALA A 16 -30.60 -48.83 36.40
CA ALA A 16 -31.76 -48.66 37.26
C ALA A 16 -33.02 -48.83 36.41
N THR A 17 -33.60 -50.03 36.49
CA THR A 17 -34.96 -50.32 36.06
C THR A 17 -35.93 -49.50 36.91
N SER A 18 -36.43 -48.38 36.40
CA SER A 18 -37.64 -47.75 36.92
C SER A 18 -38.83 -48.24 36.11
N SER A 19 -39.42 -49.31 36.62
CA SER A 19 -40.76 -49.79 36.28
C SER A 19 -41.77 -48.65 36.35
N VAL A 20 -42.35 -48.28 35.21
CA VAL A 20 -43.49 -47.37 35.14
C VAL A 20 -44.70 -48.07 35.74
N VAL A 21 -45.26 -47.45 36.78
CA VAL A 21 -46.51 -47.83 37.44
C VAL A 21 -47.64 -47.77 36.40
N ILE A 22 -48.25 -48.92 36.12
CA ILE A 22 -49.48 -49.02 35.34
C ILE A 22 -50.62 -48.52 36.22
N ALA A 23 -51.09 -47.30 35.96
CA ALA A 23 -52.38 -46.86 36.44
C ALA A 23 -53.47 -47.58 35.63
N CYS A 24 -54.32 -48.34 36.34
CA CYS A 24 -55.49 -49.00 35.79
C CYS A 24 -56.39 -48.00 35.05
N LEU A 25 -56.73 -48.35 33.80
CA LEU A 25 -57.74 -47.72 32.97
C LEU A 25 -59.11 -47.84 33.65
N THR A 26 -59.78 -46.71 33.86
CA THR A 26 -61.23 -46.69 34.01
C THR A 26 -61.89 -46.59 32.63
N ASN A 27 -62.85 -47.48 32.41
CA ASN A 27 -63.66 -47.67 31.21
C ASN A 27 -64.42 -46.40 30.75
N ASP A 28 -63.77 -45.54 29.97
CA ASP A 28 -64.46 -44.61 29.07
C ASP A 28 -63.91 -44.83 27.66
N GLY A 29 -64.82 -45.13 26.71
CA GLY A 29 -64.55 -45.73 25.40
C GLY A 29 -63.29 -45.23 24.70
N PHE A 30 -62.50 -46.17 24.19
CA PHE A 30 -61.25 -45.96 23.44
C PHE A 30 -61.31 -44.69 22.58
N LYS A 31 -60.84 -43.57 23.14
CA LYS A 31 -60.65 -42.35 22.36
C LYS A 31 -59.41 -42.58 21.55
N VAL A 32 -59.62 -43.04 20.32
CA VAL A 32 -58.60 -43.11 19.27
C VAL A 32 -57.88 -41.76 19.24
N LYS A 33 -56.56 -41.78 19.40
CA LYS A 33 -55.69 -40.61 19.43
C LYS A 33 -55.00 -40.44 18.08
N ASP A 34 -54.69 -39.21 17.71
CA ASP A 34 -53.90 -38.96 16.50
C ASP A 34 -52.44 -39.40 16.71
N ILE A 35 -51.85 -40.06 15.71
CA ILE A 35 -50.47 -40.56 15.76
C ILE A 35 -49.43 -39.44 15.98
N SER A 36 -49.75 -38.20 15.64
CA SER A 36 -48.88 -37.05 15.91
C SER A 36 -48.56 -36.83 17.39
N ILE A 37 -49.40 -37.33 18.31
CA ILE A 37 -49.17 -37.23 19.77
C ILE A 37 -47.92 -38.00 20.19
N ILE A 38 -47.55 -39.07 19.48
CA ILE A 38 -46.35 -39.87 19.75
C ILE A 38 -45.16 -39.53 18.84
N LYS A 39 -45.22 -38.40 18.11
CA LYS A 39 -44.13 -37.93 17.22
C LYS A 39 -42.75 -38.00 17.87
N ARG A 40 -42.63 -37.60 19.14
CA ARG A 40 -41.35 -37.61 19.86
C ARG A 40 -40.82 -39.02 20.06
N SER A 41 -41.68 -39.98 20.39
CA SER A 41 -41.29 -41.40 20.53
C SER A 41 -40.87 -41.98 19.19
N LEU A 42 -41.58 -41.64 18.11
CA LEU A 42 -41.22 -42.06 16.75
C LEU A 42 -39.86 -41.49 16.31
N LEU A 43 -39.58 -40.21 16.60
CA LEU A 43 -38.26 -39.61 16.35
C LEU A 43 -37.13 -40.29 17.13
N ILE A 44 -37.37 -40.67 18.40
CA ILE A 44 -36.40 -41.40 19.21
C ILE A 44 -36.10 -42.78 18.59
N ILE A 45 -37.12 -43.48 18.07
CA ILE A 45 -36.93 -44.75 17.36
C ILE A 45 -36.08 -44.55 16.11
N LEU A 46 -36.38 -43.52 15.30
CA LEU A 46 -35.58 -43.20 14.11
C LEU A 46 -34.10 -42.93 14.44
N GLN A 47 -33.83 -42.31 15.58
CA GLN A 47 -32.48 -41.98 16.04
C GLN A 47 -31.81 -43.11 16.85
N SER A 48 -32.53 -44.19 17.16
CA SER A 48 -32.03 -45.27 18.03
C SER A 48 -30.93 -46.13 17.39
N ARG A 49 -30.78 -46.08 16.06
CA ARG A 49 -29.71 -46.80 15.32
C ARG A 49 -28.29 -46.25 15.59
N GLY A 50 -28.14 -45.14 16.32
CA GLY A 50 -26.84 -44.53 16.63
C GLY A 50 -26.20 -43.86 15.39
N GLU A 51 -24.92 -43.49 15.49
CA GLU A 51 -24.12 -42.87 14.40
C GLU A 51 -23.77 -43.88 13.28
N THR A 52 -24.74 -44.62 12.76
CA THR A 52 -24.56 -45.50 11.60
C THR A 52 -24.74 -44.73 10.29
N LYS A 53 -23.94 -45.06 9.27
CA LYS A 53 -23.94 -44.42 7.94
C LYS A 53 -25.08 -44.88 7.00
N GLU A 54 -26.09 -45.59 7.49
CA GLU A 54 -27.08 -46.27 6.66
C GLU A 54 -28.52 -45.87 7.02
N GLY A 55 -29.37 -45.82 5.99
CA GLY A 55 -30.78 -45.49 6.11
C GLY A 55 -31.61 -46.63 6.69
N TRP A 56 -32.88 -46.36 6.99
CA TRP A 56 -33.84 -47.38 7.39
C TRP A 56 -34.34 -48.17 6.18
N ASP A 57 -34.60 -49.45 6.40
CA ASP A 57 -35.43 -50.31 5.56
C ASP A 57 -36.78 -50.56 6.27
N ASN A 58 -37.81 -50.90 5.49
CA ASN A 58 -39.18 -51.04 6.00
C ASN A 58 -39.30 -52.09 7.11
N GLU A 59 -38.70 -53.26 6.92
CA GLU A 59 -38.84 -54.39 7.83
C GLU A 59 -38.16 -54.10 9.16
N THR A 60 -36.92 -53.58 9.12
CA THR A 60 -36.17 -53.29 10.34
C THR A 60 -36.79 -52.15 11.13
N LEU A 61 -37.29 -51.11 10.45
CA LEU A 61 -37.99 -50.03 11.13
C LEU A 61 -39.32 -50.48 11.74
N GLN A 62 -40.09 -51.33 11.03
CA GLN A 62 -41.33 -51.89 11.54
C GLN A 62 -41.08 -52.68 12.83
N GLN A 63 -40.03 -53.50 12.86
CA GLN A 63 -39.63 -54.24 14.06
C GLN A 63 -39.18 -53.31 15.19
N ALA A 64 -38.46 -52.23 14.89
CA ALA A 64 -38.07 -51.25 15.89
C ALA A 64 -39.29 -50.56 16.55
N VAL A 65 -40.34 -50.27 15.76
CA VAL A 65 -41.60 -49.72 16.27
C VAL A 65 -42.34 -50.72 17.16
N ILE A 66 -42.42 -51.99 16.76
CA ILE A 66 -43.02 -53.06 17.57
C ILE A 66 -42.27 -53.24 18.89
N ASN A 67 -40.93 -53.30 18.84
CA ASN A 67 -40.10 -53.48 20.02
C ASN A 67 -40.17 -52.31 21.01
N ALA A 68 -40.47 -51.10 20.52
CA ALA A 68 -40.71 -49.94 21.37
C ALA A 68 -42.03 -50.02 22.16
N LYS A 69 -42.89 -51.01 21.88
CA LYS A 69 -44.15 -51.29 22.59
C LYS A 69 -45.03 -50.04 22.75
N LEU A 70 -45.09 -49.22 21.71
CA LEU A 70 -45.92 -48.01 21.70
C LEU A 70 -47.41 -48.33 21.67
N ASP A 71 -47.79 -49.49 21.12
CA ASP A 71 -49.15 -50.04 21.03
C ASP A 71 -49.06 -51.56 20.77
N GLU A 72 -50.19 -52.23 20.51
CA GLU A 72 -50.25 -53.62 20.04
C GLU A 72 -49.53 -53.81 18.69
N GLU A 73 -49.10 -55.03 18.38
CA GLU A 73 -48.49 -55.36 17.09
C GLU A 73 -49.39 -54.95 15.92
N ASP A 74 -48.79 -54.47 14.83
CA ASP A 74 -49.45 -53.92 13.63
C ASP A 74 -50.34 -52.67 13.83
N ALA A 75 -50.41 -52.12 15.05
CA ALA A 75 -51.17 -50.89 15.30
C ALA A 75 -50.57 -49.66 14.60
N ILE A 76 -49.26 -49.68 14.31
CA ILE A 76 -48.56 -48.64 13.55
C ILE A 76 -47.82 -49.30 12.39
N SER A 77 -48.08 -48.88 11.16
CA SER A 77 -47.36 -49.32 9.96
C SER A 77 -46.35 -48.27 9.50
N VAL A 78 -45.21 -48.70 8.97
CA VAL A 78 -44.16 -47.82 8.44
C VAL A 78 -43.97 -48.00 6.95
N GLN A 79 -43.66 -46.89 6.27
CA GLN A 79 -43.22 -46.87 4.89
C GLN A 79 -42.04 -45.91 4.74
N VAL A 80 -40.88 -46.45 4.37
CA VAL A 80 -39.62 -45.75 4.17
C VAL A 80 -39.45 -45.42 2.69
N SER A 81 -39.16 -44.16 2.39
CA SER A 81 -38.87 -43.70 1.04
C SER A 81 -37.45 -44.06 0.61
N GLU A 82 -37.18 -43.90 -0.69
CA GLU A 82 -35.81 -43.87 -1.20
C GLU A 82 -34.97 -42.80 -0.50
N VAL A 83 -33.67 -43.08 -0.35
CA VAL A 83 -32.68 -42.15 0.19
C VAL A 83 -32.44 -41.02 -0.80
N LYS A 84 -32.47 -39.78 -0.32
CA LYS A 84 -32.16 -38.57 -1.07
C LYS A 84 -30.95 -37.86 -0.46
N SER A 85 -30.27 -37.02 -1.22
CA SER A 85 -29.27 -36.10 -0.68
C SER A 85 -29.95 -35.04 0.22
N GLY A 86 -29.42 -34.81 1.42
CA GLY A 86 -29.87 -33.74 2.31
C GLY A 86 -29.35 -32.36 1.88
N THR A 87 -29.83 -31.30 2.55
CA THR A 87 -29.43 -29.92 2.29
C THR A 87 -28.14 -29.51 3.03
N SER A 88 -27.73 -30.27 4.04
CA SER A 88 -26.42 -30.22 4.70
C SER A 88 -25.65 -31.52 4.42
N THR A 89 -24.45 -31.69 4.98
CA THR A 89 -23.48 -32.78 4.74
C THR A 89 -23.98 -34.22 5.03
N GLU A 90 -25.28 -34.49 5.01
CA GLU A 90 -25.94 -35.74 5.41
C GLU A 90 -26.93 -36.23 4.33
N PHE A 91 -27.23 -37.53 4.29
CA PHE A 91 -28.33 -38.09 3.51
C PHE A 91 -29.67 -37.90 4.23
N LYS A 92 -30.79 -37.89 3.49
CA LYS A 92 -32.17 -37.70 3.99
C LYS A 92 -33.08 -38.85 3.52
N GLN A 93 -33.92 -39.37 4.41
CA GLN A 93 -35.05 -40.25 4.10
C GLN A 93 -36.35 -39.68 4.67
N GLU A 94 -37.45 -39.85 3.95
CA GLU A 94 -38.78 -39.55 4.45
C GLU A 94 -39.47 -40.87 4.86
N ILE A 95 -40.05 -40.87 6.04
CA ILE A 95 -40.63 -42.06 6.65
C ILE A 95 -42.06 -41.74 7.04
N ASN A 96 -43.01 -42.42 6.40
CA ASN A 96 -44.43 -42.30 6.71
C ASN A 96 -44.82 -43.33 7.77
N PHE A 97 -45.36 -42.87 8.89
CA PHE A 97 -45.95 -43.69 9.94
C PHE A 97 -47.47 -43.55 9.88
N LYS A 98 -48.17 -44.68 9.87
CA LYS A 98 -49.64 -44.74 9.85
C LYS A 98 -50.17 -45.47 11.08
N GLY A 99 -51.01 -44.79 11.84
CA GLY A 99 -51.79 -45.41 12.92
C GLY A 99 -53.03 -46.10 12.37
N ASN A 100 -53.22 -47.37 12.71
CA ASN A 100 -54.28 -48.23 12.17
C ASN A 100 -55.51 -48.34 13.09
N ALA A 101 -55.60 -47.50 14.13
CA ALA A 101 -56.74 -47.52 15.03
C ALA A 101 -58.05 -47.13 14.35
N SER A 102 -59.08 -47.89 14.68
CA SER A 102 -60.45 -47.66 14.25
C SER A 102 -61.40 -47.96 15.41
N ARG A 103 -62.65 -47.51 15.31
CA ARG A 103 -63.68 -47.83 16.31
C ARG A 103 -64.00 -49.33 16.41
N LYS A 104 -63.40 -50.17 15.57
CA LYS A 104 -63.63 -51.62 15.47
C LYS A 104 -62.47 -52.46 16.02
N ASN A 105 -61.35 -51.84 16.40
CA ASN A 105 -60.18 -52.53 16.96
C ASN A 105 -59.73 -51.85 18.27
N LYS A 106 -58.74 -52.45 18.95
CA LYS A 106 -58.24 -51.99 20.26
C LYS A 106 -57.04 -51.04 20.16
N PHE A 107 -56.57 -50.75 18.95
CA PHE A 107 -55.41 -49.90 18.73
C PHE A 107 -55.69 -48.46 19.21
N LEU A 108 -54.64 -47.79 19.65
CA LEU A 108 -54.72 -46.49 20.31
C LEU A 108 -54.58 -45.32 19.33
N TYR A 109 -53.82 -45.49 18.24
CA TYR A 109 -53.43 -44.39 17.35
C TYR A 109 -53.97 -44.51 15.92
N SER A 110 -54.55 -43.42 15.40
CA SER A 110 -54.98 -43.28 14.00
C SER A 110 -54.30 -42.10 13.30
N GLY A 111 -54.37 -42.04 11.97
CA GLY A 111 -53.84 -40.94 11.18
C GLY A 111 -52.45 -41.24 10.63
N GLU A 112 -51.84 -40.29 9.93
CA GLU A 112 -50.54 -40.44 9.27
C GLU A 112 -49.60 -39.29 9.63
N ILE A 113 -48.31 -39.60 9.81
CA ILE A 113 -47.25 -38.61 10.03
C ILE A 113 -46.00 -38.97 9.24
N VAL A 114 -45.51 -38.01 8.45
CA VAL A 114 -44.23 -38.13 7.73
C VAL A 114 -43.14 -37.46 8.55
N LEU A 115 -42.06 -38.19 8.79
CA LEU A 115 -40.88 -37.71 9.51
C LEU A 115 -39.63 -37.83 8.64
N GLU A 116 -38.74 -36.86 8.77
CA GLU A 116 -37.47 -36.82 8.05
C GLU A 116 -36.37 -37.43 8.93
N TYR A 117 -35.61 -38.35 8.36
CA TYR A 117 -34.45 -38.98 8.99
C TYR A 117 -33.18 -38.59 8.25
N TYR A 118 -32.20 -38.06 8.98
CA TYR A 118 -30.92 -37.62 8.46
C TYR A 118 -29.80 -38.55 8.97
N PHE A 119 -28.90 -38.99 8.08
CA PHE A 119 -27.83 -39.93 8.42
C PHE A 119 -26.61 -39.83 7.48
N GLY A 120 -25.44 -40.28 7.96
CA GLY A 120 -24.19 -40.37 7.18
C GLY A 120 -23.54 -39.03 6.80
N GLU A 121 -22.43 -39.09 6.04
CA GLU A 121 -21.73 -37.93 5.47
C GLU A 121 -21.80 -37.95 3.93
N ASN A 122 -22.15 -36.84 3.29
CA ASN A 122 -22.17 -36.68 1.83
C ASN A 122 -21.05 -35.71 1.37
N LEU A 123 -20.07 -36.21 0.62
CA LEU A 123 -19.05 -35.37 -0.04
C LEU A 123 -19.67 -34.63 -1.24
N PRO A 124 -19.29 -33.37 -1.52
CA PRO A 124 -19.86 -32.63 -2.65
C PRO A 124 -19.61 -33.35 -3.98
N PHE A 125 -20.67 -33.48 -4.79
CA PHE A 125 -20.60 -34.08 -6.13
C PHE A 125 -19.62 -33.30 -7.01
N LYS A 126 -18.60 -33.98 -7.55
CA LYS A 126 -17.78 -33.40 -8.62
C LYS A 126 -18.60 -33.33 -9.90
N THR A 127 -18.44 -32.26 -10.66
CA THR A 127 -19.13 -32.06 -11.94
C THR A 127 -18.36 -32.75 -13.07
N ALA A 128 -19.05 -33.61 -13.83
CA ALA A 128 -18.47 -34.25 -15.01
C ALA A 128 -18.33 -33.23 -16.15
N ILE A 129 -17.22 -33.29 -16.87
CA ILE A 129 -16.96 -32.55 -18.11
C ILE A 129 -16.87 -33.58 -19.22
N SER A 130 -17.75 -33.46 -20.23
CA SER A 130 -17.82 -34.32 -21.40
C SER A 130 -16.94 -33.83 -22.56
N GLN A 131 -16.76 -34.64 -23.61
CA GLN A 131 -16.12 -34.19 -24.85
C GLN A 131 -16.91 -33.04 -25.51
N GLN A 132 -18.25 -33.08 -25.44
CA GLN A 132 -19.11 -32.04 -25.97
C GLN A 132 -18.88 -30.69 -25.28
N ASP A 133 -18.55 -30.68 -23.99
CA ASP A 133 -18.25 -29.46 -23.24
C ASP A 133 -16.93 -28.81 -23.67
N ILE A 134 -15.91 -29.64 -23.95
CA ILE A 134 -14.64 -29.19 -24.51
C ILE A 134 -14.85 -28.61 -25.90
N ASP A 135 -15.56 -29.33 -26.76
CA ASP A 135 -15.83 -28.92 -28.14
C ASP A 135 -16.62 -27.62 -28.19
N LYS A 136 -17.65 -27.48 -27.33
CA LYS A 136 -18.44 -26.26 -27.18
C LYS A 136 -17.60 -25.10 -26.67
N SER A 137 -16.72 -25.32 -25.71
CA SER A 137 -15.82 -24.28 -25.18
C SER A 137 -14.86 -23.76 -26.26
N PHE A 138 -14.31 -24.66 -27.06
CA PHE A 138 -13.44 -24.28 -28.17
C PHE A 138 -14.19 -23.65 -29.35
N LEU A 139 -15.40 -24.09 -29.66
CA LEU A 139 -16.26 -23.44 -30.65
C LEU A 139 -16.61 -22.01 -30.23
N ASN A 140 -16.96 -21.81 -28.97
CA ASN A 140 -17.24 -20.50 -28.38
C ASN A 140 -16.01 -19.57 -28.47
N MET A 141 -14.82 -20.11 -28.25
CA MET A 141 -13.58 -19.35 -28.44
C MET A 141 -13.33 -19.00 -29.91
N GLU A 142 -13.56 -19.91 -30.85
CA GLU A 142 -13.46 -19.62 -32.29
C GLU A 142 -14.42 -18.48 -32.68
N HIS A 143 -15.68 -18.53 -32.22
CA HIS A 143 -16.65 -17.46 -32.43
C HIS A 143 -16.20 -16.13 -31.79
N PHE A 144 -15.60 -16.17 -30.61
CA PHE A 144 -15.02 -14.99 -29.98
C PHE A 144 -13.89 -14.38 -30.81
N LEU A 145 -12.96 -15.21 -31.28
CA LEU A 145 -11.82 -14.80 -32.10
C LEU A 145 -12.23 -14.22 -33.47
N LEU A 146 -13.35 -14.67 -34.03
CA LEU A 146 -13.91 -14.12 -35.27
C LEU A 146 -14.44 -12.68 -35.10
N ASN A 147 -14.94 -12.35 -33.90
CA ASN A 147 -15.64 -11.10 -33.62
C ASN A 147 -14.78 -10.05 -32.90
N ILE A 148 -13.59 -10.41 -32.43
CA ILE A 148 -12.67 -9.50 -31.76
C ILE A 148 -11.45 -9.22 -32.65
N THR A 149 -10.90 -8.02 -32.53
CA THR A 149 -9.56 -7.70 -33.04
C THR A 149 -8.78 -7.03 -31.91
N PHE A 150 -7.65 -7.63 -31.53
CA PHE A 150 -6.84 -7.14 -30.42
C PHE A 150 -6.01 -5.90 -30.84
N ASN A 151 -5.71 -5.02 -29.89
CA ASN A 151 -5.00 -3.77 -30.19
C ASN A 151 -3.47 -3.92 -30.28
N ASN A 152 -2.90 -4.94 -29.64
CA ASN A 152 -1.46 -5.16 -29.55
C ASN A 152 -1.14 -6.65 -29.26
N LYS A 153 0.14 -7.02 -29.43
CA LYS A 153 0.65 -8.39 -29.19
C LYS A 153 0.62 -8.77 -27.71
N THR A 154 1.00 -7.85 -26.81
CA THR A 154 1.05 -8.05 -25.36
C THR A 154 -0.30 -8.53 -24.78
N THR A 155 -1.41 -7.96 -25.24
CA THR A 155 -2.77 -8.38 -24.85
C THR A 155 -3.08 -9.79 -25.34
N VAL A 156 -2.70 -10.14 -26.57
CA VAL A 156 -2.85 -11.50 -27.11
C VAL A 156 -2.05 -12.48 -26.25
N GLU A 157 -0.76 -12.21 -26.06
CA GLU A 157 0.12 -13.06 -25.25
C GLU A 157 -0.41 -13.24 -23.83
N ASN A 158 -0.92 -12.19 -23.18
CA ASN A 158 -1.48 -12.29 -21.83
C ASN A 158 -2.83 -13.01 -21.76
N THR A 159 -3.63 -12.95 -22.83
CA THR A 159 -4.94 -13.62 -22.89
C THR A 159 -4.78 -15.11 -23.14
N PHE A 160 -3.89 -15.49 -24.06
CA PHE A 160 -3.69 -16.88 -24.50
C PHE A 160 -2.43 -17.47 -23.85
N LYS A 161 -2.51 -17.74 -22.54
CA LYS A 161 -1.48 -18.45 -21.76
C LYS A 161 -2.04 -19.73 -21.17
N SER A 162 -1.16 -20.71 -20.96
CA SER A 162 -1.47 -21.95 -20.25
C SER A 162 -2.12 -21.66 -18.89
N TYR A 163 -3.09 -22.50 -18.51
CA TYR A 163 -3.76 -22.44 -17.20
C TYR A 163 -4.55 -21.15 -16.94
N LYS A 164 -4.97 -20.44 -18.00
CA LYS A 164 -5.87 -19.28 -17.91
C LYS A 164 -7.26 -19.63 -18.44
N ASN A 165 -8.26 -18.82 -18.08
CA ASN A 165 -9.61 -18.97 -18.59
C ASN A 165 -9.63 -18.86 -20.12
N ILE A 166 -10.42 -19.71 -20.75
CA ILE A 166 -10.70 -19.62 -22.19
C ILE A 166 -11.64 -18.42 -22.39
N PRO A 167 -11.36 -17.47 -23.30
CA PRO A 167 -12.29 -16.38 -23.60
C PRO A 167 -13.46 -16.86 -24.46
N GLY A 168 -14.55 -16.09 -24.50
CA GLY A 168 -15.73 -16.41 -25.31
C GLY A 168 -16.84 -17.20 -24.62
N ALA A 169 -16.88 -17.20 -23.28
CA ALA A 169 -17.86 -17.95 -22.48
C ALA A 169 -17.73 -19.48 -22.64
N PRO A 170 -16.61 -20.07 -22.15
CA PRO A 170 -16.44 -21.52 -22.13
C PRO A 170 -17.44 -22.17 -21.17
N VAL A 171 -17.60 -23.48 -21.28
CA VAL A 171 -18.31 -24.27 -20.28
C VAL A 171 -17.59 -24.14 -18.93
N GLU A 172 -18.37 -24.02 -17.87
CA GLU A 172 -17.84 -23.87 -16.52
C GLU A 172 -16.96 -25.08 -16.14
N GLY A 173 -15.84 -24.82 -15.48
CA GLY A 173 -14.88 -25.86 -15.11
C GLY A 173 -13.79 -26.12 -16.15
N ILE A 174 -13.85 -25.51 -17.33
CA ILE A 174 -12.83 -25.65 -18.38
C ILE A 174 -11.96 -24.38 -18.49
N ILE A 175 -10.64 -24.58 -18.47
CA ILE A 175 -9.60 -23.57 -18.72
C ILE A 175 -8.64 -24.07 -19.81
N PHE A 176 -7.73 -23.22 -20.27
CA PHE A 176 -6.60 -23.68 -21.06
C PHE A 176 -5.73 -24.65 -20.25
N GLY A 177 -5.36 -25.76 -20.86
CA GLY A 177 -4.25 -26.59 -20.41
C GLY A 177 -2.93 -25.94 -20.81
N GLU A 178 -2.22 -26.59 -21.72
CA GLU A 178 -1.03 -26.06 -22.35
C GLU A 178 -1.39 -25.23 -23.58
N VAL A 179 -0.80 -24.04 -23.70
CA VAL A 179 -0.83 -23.18 -24.90
C VAL A 179 0.57 -23.14 -25.50
N LYS A 180 0.71 -23.49 -26.78
CA LYS A 180 1.98 -23.53 -27.50
C LYS A 180 1.87 -22.94 -28.90
N ASN A 181 3.02 -22.78 -29.56
CA ASN A 181 3.13 -22.31 -30.94
C ASN A 181 2.44 -20.96 -31.21
N LEU A 182 2.35 -20.07 -30.21
CA LEU A 182 1.83 -18.72 -30.41
C LEU A 182 2.76 -17.95 -31.38
N LYS A 183 2.25 -17.65 -32.57
CA LYS A 183 2.97 -16.96 -33.65
C LYS A 183 2.13 -15.82 -34.20
N PHE A 184 2.81 -14.78 -34.69
CA PHE A 184 2.20 -13.64 -35.35
C PHE A 184 2.66 -13.61 -36.81
N GLU A 185 1.71 -13.65 -37.73
CA GLU A 185 1.94 -13.63 -39.18
C GLU A 185 1.36 -12.35 -39.77
N GLU A 186 2.16 -11.67 -40.58
CA GLU A 186 1.67 -10.54 -41.37
C GLU A 186 0.88 -11.08 -42.56
N GLN A 187 -0.42 -10.81 -42.60
CA GLN A 187 -1.18 -11.05 -43.82
C GLN A 187 -0.95 -9.88 -44.78
N ASN A 188 -0.44 -10.18 -45.98
CA ASN A 188 -0.34 -9.25 -47.11
C ASN A 188 -1.73 -8.91 -47.71
N VAL A 189 -2.73 -8.66 -46.86
CA VAL A 189 -4.08 -8.28 -47.28
C VAL A 189 -4.29 -6.81 -46.92
N PRO A 190 -4.52 -5.90 -47.89
CA PRO A 190 -4.70 -4.47 -47.63
C PRO A 190 -6.10 -4.20 -47.07
N SER A 191 -6.49 -4.82 -45.96
CA SER A 191 -7.69 -4.46 -45.21
C SER A 191 -7.30 -3.45 -44.15
N LYS A 192 -7.45 -2.16 -44.47
CA LYS A 192 -7.33 -1.06 -43.51
C LYS A 192 -8.70 -0.86 -42.84
N VAL A 193 -8.85 -1.30 -41.60
CA VAL A 193 -9.95 -0.86 -40.72
C VAL A 193 -9.34 0.14 -39.75
N ASN A 194 -9.92 1.35 -39.64
CA ASN A 194 -9.39 2.45 -38.83
C ASN A 194 -7.92 2.81 -39.13
N SER A 195 -7.52 2.74 -40.41
CA SER A 195 -6.16 3.11 -40.88
C SER A 195 -5.00 2.24 -40.36
N ARG A 196 -5.28 1.08 -39.75
CA ARG A 196 -4.27 0.11 -39.31
C ARG A 196 -4.32 -1.17 -40.14
N LEU A 197 -3.16 -1.77 -40.41
CA LEU A 197 -3.08 -3.12 -40.99
C LEU A 197 -3.58 -4.16 -39.97
N ILE A 198 -4.11 -5.27 -40.44
CA ILE A 198 -4.52 -6.40 -39.59
C ILE A 198 -3.46 -7.50 -39.72
N LEU A 199 -2.98 -7.97 -38.57
CA LEU A 199 -2.12 -9.14 -38.44
C LEU A 199 -2.95 -10.33 -37.97
N VAL A 200 -2.52 -11.53 -38.34
CA VAL A 200 -3.11 -12.77 -37.83
C VAL A 200 -2.15 -13.36 -36.81
N PHE A 201 -2.70 -13.92 -35.74
CA PHE A 201 -1.94 -14.77 -34.84
C PHE A 201 -2.56 -16.15 -34.79
N SER A 202 -1.74 -17.16 -34.57
CA SER A 202 -2.19 -18.53 -34.37
C SER A 202 -1.53 -19.14 -33.15
N PHE A 203 -2.21 -20.07 -32.50
CA PHE A 203 -1.69 -20.84 -31.39
C PHE A 203 -2.39 -22.21 -31.32
N GLU A 204 -1.81 -23.14 -30.57
CA GLU A 204 -2.41 -24.43 -30.27
C GLU A 204 -2.69 -24.53 -28.78
N ALA A 205 -3.86 -25.04 -28.40
CA ALA A 205 -4.19 -25.27 -26.99
C ALA A 205 -5.00 -26.55 -26.79
N ASN A 206 -4.85 -27.15 -25.61
CA ASN A 206 -5.76 -28.19 -25.13
C ASN A 206 -6.54 -27.69 -23.90
N ALA A 207 -7.50 -28.49 -23.43
CA ALA A 207 -8.35 -28.15 -22.30
C ALA A 207 -7.75 -28.66 -20.99
N LYS A 208 -8.09 -28.01 -19.87
CA LYS A 208 -7.80 -28.51 -18.53
C LYS A 208 -8.94 -28.14 -17.59
N LEU A 209 -9.12 -28.97 -16.57
CA LEU A 209 -10.05 -28.68 -15.48
C LEU A 209 -9.56 -27.51 -14.64
N LYS A 210 -10.50 -26.63 -14.28
CA LYS A 210 -10.25 -25.41 -13.50
C LYS A 210 -9.75 -25.70 -12.09
N ASN A 211 -10.34 -26.71 -11.44
CA ASN A 211 -10.02 -27.15 -10.09
C ASN A 211 -10.48 -28.61 -9.90
N ASP A 212 -10.35 -29.12 -8.68
CA ASP A 212 -10.68 -30.48 -8.26
C ASP A 212 -12.18 -30.77 -8.09
N GLN A 213 -13.04 -29.76 -8.24
CA GLN A 213 -14.50 -29.89 -8.24
C GLN A 213 -15.04 -30.48 -9.55
N TYR A 214 -14.20 -30.58 -10.59
CA TYR A 214 -14.58 -31.14 -11.89
C TYR A 214 -13.77 -32.41 -12.17
N TYR A 215 -14.29 -33.27 -13.06
CA TYR A 215 -13.56 -34.41 -13.61
C TYR A 215 -13.91 -34.61 -15.09
N PHE A 216 -12.98 -35.17 -15.85
CA PHE A 216 -13.25 -35.58 -17.24
C PHE A 216 -13.98 -36.92 -17.24
N GLU A 217 -15.03 -37.05 -18.06
CA GLU A 217 -15.65 -38.33 -18.36
C GLU A 217 -14.64 -39.30 -19.02
N GLU A 218 -14.96 -40.60 -19.00
CA GLU A 218 -14.12 -41.62 -19.64
C GLU A 218 -14.01 -41.37 -21.15
N ASN A 219 -12.83 -41.66 -21.73
CA ASN A 219 -12.55 -41.56 -23.17
C ASN A 219 -12.53 -40.14 -23.76
N ILE A 220 -12.24 -39.12 -22.95
CA ILE A 220 -12.04 -37.76 -23.47
C ILE A 220 -10.72 -37.63 -24.25
N SER A 221 -10.83 -37.09 -25.46
CA SER A 221 -9.70 -36.79 -26.34
C SER A 221 -9.26 -35.34 -26.16
N ASN A 222 -8.33 -35.11 -25.23
CA ASN A 222 -7.80 -33.77 -24.93
C ASN A 222 -6.61 -33.37 -25.81
N ASN A 223 -6.80 -33.44 -27.13
CA ASN A 223 -5.77 -33.09 -28.11
C ASN A 223 -5.61 -31.58 -28.27
N PHE A 224 -4.45 -31.17 -28.77
CA PHE A 224 -4.22 -29.77 -29.15
C PHE A 224 -5.12 -29.40 -30.34
N LYS A 225 -5.86 -28.30 -30.19
CA LYS A 225 -6.61 -27.65 -31.26
C LYS A 225 -5.91 -26.35 -31.65
N LYS A 226 -5.84 -26.08 -32.96
CA LYS A 226 -5.27 -24.84 -33.50
C LYS A 226 -6.34 -23.75 -33.54
N PHE A 227 -5.97 -22.54 -33.17
CA PHE A 227 -6.82 -21.36 -33.19
C PHE A 227 -6.13 -20.21 -33.92
N GLU A 228 -6.93 -19.37 -34.55
CA GLU A 228 -6.47 -18.19 -35.28
C GLU A 228 -7.30 -16.96 -34.88
N GLY A 229 -6.62 -15.85 -34.66
CA GLY A 229 -7.24 -14.58 -34.28
C GLY A 229 -6.60 -13.39 -34.98
N LYS A 230 -7.19 -12.21 -34.80
CA LYS A 230 -6.76 -10.97 -35.47
C LYS A 230 -6.27 -9.95 -34.45
N LEU A 231 -5.24 -9.20 -34.81
CA LEU A 231 -4.83 -8.00 -34.07
C LEU A 231 -4.48 -6.86 -35.04
N TYR A 232 -4.59 -5.62 -34.58
CA TYR A 232 -4.13 -4.48 -35.36
C TYR A 232 -2.61 -4.35 -35.29
N ALA A 233 -1.96 -4.16 -36.44
CA ALA A 233 -0.57 -3.76 -36.52
C ALA A 233 -0.35 -2.46 -35.73
N PRO A 234 0.76 -2.31 -34.99
CA PRO A 234 0.98 -1.17 -34.12
C PRO A 234 1.12 0.14 -34.91
N ILE A 235 0.58 1.24 -34.38
CA ILE A 235 0.81 2.59 -34.92
C ILE A 235 2.18 3.05 -34.44
N THR A 236 3.10 3.31 -35.38
CA THR A 236 4.43 3.84 -35.07
C THR A 236 4.36 5.34 -34.75
N VAL A 237 4.76 5.71 -33.53
CA VAL A 237 5.04 7.09 -33.14
C VAL A 237 6.46 7.42 -33.58
N LYS A 238 6.60 8.42 -34.44
CA LYS A 238 7.90 8.88 -34.96
C LYS A 238 8.70 9.60 -33.88
N ASN A 239 10.02 9.51 -33.96
CA ASN A 239 10.92 10.23 -33.04
C ASN A 239 10.67 11.74 -32.99
N GLU A 240 10.31 12.37 -34.12
CA GLU A 240 9.95 13.80 -34.17
C GLU A 240 8.79 14.15 -33.23
N THR A 241 7.75 13.31 -33.16
CA THR A 241 6.60 13.49 -32.26
C THR A 241 7.01 13.32 -30.80
N ILE A 242 7.87 12.35 -30.51
CA ILE A 242 8.39 12.11 -29.15
C ILE A 242 9.22 13.33 -28.70
N ASN A 243 10.13 13.81 -29.55
CA ASN A 243 10.97 14.98 -29.27
C ASN A 243 10.12 16.25 -29.08
N LYS A 244 9.11 16.48 -29.93
CA LYS A 244 8.17 17.61 -29.77
C LYS A 244 7.41 17.53 -28.45
N THR A 245 6.98 16.33 -28.05
CA THR A 245 6.31 16.11 -26.75
C THR A 245 7.25 16.44 -25.60
N PHE A 246 8.51 16.01 -25.70
CA PHE A 246 9.50 16.32 -24.69
C PHE A 246 9.82 17.82 -24.61
N GLU A 247 10.00 18.52 -25.73
CA GLU A 247 10.20 19.97 -25.73
C GLU A 247 8.98 20.71 -25.14
N ASN A 248 7.76 20.25 -25.41
CA ASN A 248 6.55 20.78 -24.77
C ASN A 248 6.60 20.60 -23.25
N ILE A 249 7.00 19.42 -22.77
CA ILE A 249 7.18 19.15 -21.33
C ILE A 249 8.25 20.10 -20.77
N LYS A 250 9.40 20.22 -21.44
CA LYS A 250 10.55 21.04 -20.99
C LYS A 250 10.23 22.52 -20.89
N ASN A 251 9.38 23.04 -21.76
CA ASN A 251 8.99 24.45 -21.78
C ASN A 251 7.99 24.85 -20.69
N LEU A 252 7.52 23.91 -19.87
CA LEU A 252 6.65 24.20 -18.74
C LEU A 252 7.44 24.73 -17.54
N ASP A 253 6.74 25.53 -16.72
CA ASP A 253 7.30 26.05 -15.48
C ASP A 253 7.26 24.99 -14.37
N TRP A 254 8.31 24.18 -14.29
CA TRP A 254 8.44 23.12 -13.29
C TRP A 254 8.89 23.67 -11.96
N LYS A 255 7.92 24.11 -11.16
CA LYS A 255 8.13 24.52 -9.77
C LYS A 255 7.46 23.54 -8.82
N PHE A 256 8.24 23.17 -7.81
CA PHE A 256 7.80 22.39 -6.66
C PHE A 256 8.36 23.03 -5.41
N SER A 257 7.67 22.85 -4.31
CA SER A 257 8.10 23.42 -3.05
C SER A 257 9.25 22.62 -2.42
N ASN A 258 9.30 21.33 -2.70
CA ASN A 258 10.36 20.43 -2.30
C ASN A 258 10.38 19.12 -3.10
N ILE A 259 11.29 18.21 -2.75
CA ILE A 259 11.50 16.92 -3.42
C ILE A 259 10.37 15.93 -3.18
N ASP A 260 9.75 15.94 -2.00
CA ASP A 260 8.62 15.07 -1.72
C ASP A 260 7.40 15.49 -2.55
N GLU A 261 7.18 16.80 -2.73
CA GLU A 261 6.16 17.31 -3.63
C GLU A 261 6.47 16.95 -5.09
N LEU A 262 7.71 17.11 -5.54
CA LEU A 262 8.16 16.63 -6.85
C LEU A 262 7.81 15.16 -7.04
N ARG A 263 8.13 14.31 -6.06
CA ARG A 263 7.84 12.87 -6.10
C ARG A 263 6.36 12.57 -6.24
N ASN A 264 5.53 13.30 -5.51
CA ASN A 264 4.10 13.02 -5.45
C ASN A 264 3.34 13.62 -6.65
N GLN A 265 3.80 14.73 -7.22
CA GLN A 265 3.04 15.49 -8.20
C GLN A 265 3.55 15.37 -9.64
N ILE A 266 4.82 15.01 -9.88
CA ILE A 266 5.37 15.07 -11.24
C ILE A 266 4.61 14.18 -12.22
N LYS A 267 4.24 12.96 -11.81
CA LYS A 267 3.43 12.04 -12.63
C LYS A 267 2.11 12.71 -13.03
N ASN A 268 1.36 13.20 -12.05
CA ASN A 268 0.06 13.82 -12.29
C ASN A 268 0.20 15.07 -13.17
N LYS A 269 1.19 15.92 -12.92
CA LYS A 269 1.46 17.09 -13.77
C LYS A 269 1.76 16.66 -15.21
N ILE A 270 2.59 15.63 -15.42
CA ILE A 270 2.91 15.14 -16.76
C ILE A 270 1.70 14.54 -17.45
N GLU A 271 0.90 13.75 -16.75
CA GLU A 271 -0.31 13.12 -17.31
C GLU A 271 -1.43 14.13 -17.59
N THR A 272 -1.46 15.27 -16.89
CA THR A 272 -2.40 16.38 -17.20
C THR A 272 -1.99 17.20 -18.43
N ILE A 273 -0.70 17.19 -18.79
CA ILE A 273 -0.29 17.67 -20.11
C ILE A 273 -0.85 16.63 -21.07
N SER A 274 -1.83 16.99 -21.89
CA SER A 274 -2.41 16.08 -22.89
C SER A 274 -1.31 15.55 -23.80
N LEU A 275 -0.68 14.44 -23.41
CA LEU A 275 0.41 13.82 -24.16
C LEU A 275 -0.13 13.46 -25.54
N GLU A 276 0.72 13.59 -26.56
CA GLU A 276 0.36 13.21 -27.92
C GLU A 276 -0.18 11.77 -27.93
N LYS A 277 -1.23 11.55 -28.73
CA LYS A 277 -1.96 10.28 -28.76
C LYS A 277 -0.98 9.13 -29.06
N GLY A 278 -0.76 8.26 -28.07
CA GLY A 278 0.17 7.13 -28.18
C GLY A 278 1.42 7.21 -27.31
N ILE A 279 1.63 8.29 -26.56
CA ILE A 279 2.72 8.44 -25.59
C ILE A 279 2.14 8.35 -24.17
N LYS A 280 2.82 7.63 -23.28
CA LYS A 280 2.47 7.47 -21.87
C LYS A 280 3.68 7.81 -21.02
N TYR A 281 3.44 8.43 -19.86
CA TYR A 281 4.45 8.55 -18.82
C TYR A 281 4.87 7.14 -18.34
N ASN A 282 6.16 6.93 -18.10
CA ASN A 282 6.67 5.69 -17.53
C ASN A 282 7.12 5.91 -16.08
N ASN A 283 8.26 6.59 -15.91
CA ASN A 283 8.85 6.86 -14.62
C ASN A 283 9.75 8.11 -14.70
N TYR A 284 10.33 8.50 -13.57
CA TYR A 284 11.43 9.43 -13.54
C TYR A 284 12.43 9.04 -12.44
N GLN A 285 13.65 9.54 -12.54
CA GLN A 285 14.69 9.41 -11.53
C GLN A 285 15.36 10.75 -11.28
N ILE A 286 15.64 11.07 -10.01
CA ILE A 286 16.42 12.26 -9.67
C ILE A 286 17.90 11.92 -9.87
N GLN A 287 18.56 12.61 -10.79
CA GLN A 287 19.98 12.39 -11.08
C GLN A 287 20.87 13.14 -10.08
N ASN A 288 20.62 14.44 -9.93
CA ASN A 288 21.36 15.29 -9.00
C ASN A 288 20.55 16.53 -8.62
N VAL A 289 21.02 17.21 -7.58
CA VAL A 289 20.51 18.52 -7.16
C VAL A 289 21.69 19.46 -7.05
N LEU A 290 21.58 20.64 -7.65
CA LEU A 290 22.64 21.61 -7.78
C LEU A 290 22.27 22.90 -7.04
N ALA A 291 23.27 23.48 -6.36
CA ALA A 291 23.14 24.78 -5.70
C ALA A 291 23.27 25.95 -6.70
N GLU A 292 24.02 25.76 -7.80
CA GLU A 292 24.43 26.85 -8.69
C GLU A 292 23.70 26.86 -10.03
N ASN A 293 23.05 27.99 -10.31
CA ASN A 293 22.96 28.55 -11.67
C ASN A 293 22.54 30.05 -11.61
N ILE A 294 23.18 30.89 -12.41
CA ILE A 294 23.08 32.36 -12.39
C ILE A 294 21.68 32.86 -12.83
N SER A 295 20.92 32.04 -13.58
CA SER A 295 19.66 32.48 -14.22
C SER A 295 18.44 32.54 -13.29
N GLN A 296 18.38 31.74 -12.23
CA GLN A 296 17.28 31.73 -11.26
C GLN A 296 17.81 31.46 -9.86
N PRO A 297 18.45 32.46 -9.21
CA PRO A 297 19.14 32.25 -7.94
C PRO A 297 18.18 31.83 -6.82
N LYS A 298 16.87 32.09 -6.97
CA LYS A 298 15.81 31.82 -5.97
C LYS A 298 15.45 30.35 -5.73
N TYR A 299 15.83 29.43 -6.61
CA TYR A 299 15.40 28.03 -6.53
C TYR A 299 16.57 27.06 -6.50
N TRP A 300 16.48 25.98 -5.73
CA TRP A 300 17.32 24.81 -5.91
C TRP A 300 16.93 24.10 -7.21
N LYS A 301 17.92 23.61 -7.98
CA LYS A 301 17.63 22.91 -9.24
C LYS A 301 17.86 21.41 -9.08
N ALA A 302 16.87 20.61 -9.45
CA ALA A 302 17.00 19.17 -9.54
C ALA A 302 16.98 18.75 -11.01
N ASN A 303 18.02 18.04 -11.45
CA ASN A 303 18.00 17.39 -12.74
C ASN A 303 17.41 16.01 -12.57
N ILE A 304 16.42 15.70 -13.40
CA ILE A 304 15.76 14.41 -13.42
C ILE A 304 15.88 13.78 -14.80
N SER A 305 15.98 12.46 -14.82
CA SER A 305 15.78 11.67 -16.02
C SER A 305 14.32 11.25 -16.08
N LEU A 306 13.56 11.80 -17.02
CA LEU A 306 12.17 11.48 -17.28
C LEU A 306 12.07 10.42 -18.38
N SER A 307 11.24 9.42 -18.17
CA SER A 307 11.06 8.31 -19.10
C SER A 307 9.65 8.30 -19.70
N LEU A 308 9.57 8.24 -21.02
CA LEU A 308 8.33 8.09 -21.79
C LEU A 308 8.30 6.74 -22.48
N GLN A 309 7.11 6.15 -22.58
CA GLN A 309 6.87 4.85 -23.22
C GLN A 309 5.68 4.93 -24.18
N PRO A 310 5.57 4.02 -25.18
CA PRO A 310 4.38 3.96 -26.00
C PRO A 310 3.17 3.53 -25.19
N ASN A 311 1.99 4.03 -25.58
CA ASN A 311 0.73 3.52 -25.07
C ASN A 311 0.34 2.23 -25.81
N GLU A 312 0.97 1.12 -25.42
CA GLU A 312 0.75 -0.20 -26.04
C GLU A 312 -0.70 -0.68 -25.91
N GLU A 313 -1.40 -0.33 -24.82
CA GLU A 313 -2.82 -0.66 -24.61
C GLU A 313 -3.70 -0.11 -25.75
N LEU A 314 -3.37 1.07 -26.26
CA LEU A 314 -4.03 1.69 -27.42
C LEU A 314 -3.42 1.23 -28.77
N GLY A 315 -2.41 0.36 -28.74
CA GLY A 315 -1.78 -0.22 -29.92
C GLY A 315 -0.72 0.66 -30.58
N TYR A 316 -0.02 1.48 -29.80
CA TYR A 316 1.10 2.28 -30.28
C TYR A 316 2.44 1.58 -30.02
N LYS A 317 3.43 1.86 -30.87
CA LYS A 317 4.84 1.56 -30.64
C LYS A 317 5.68 2.78 -30.98
N PHE A 318 6.85 2.89 -30.40
CA PHE A 318 7.85 3.86 -30.85
C PHE A 318 8.65 3.29 -32.03
N GLU A 319 9.22 4.18 -32.83
CA GLU A 319 9.99 3.83 -34.03
C GLU A 319 11.28 3.06 -33.70
N ASN A 320 12.03 3.52 -32.70
CA ASN A 320 13.39 3.02 -32.44
C ASN A 320 13.59 2.35 -31.08
N ASN A 321 12.84 2.72 -30.02
CA ASN A 321 13.08 2.24 -28.65
C ASN A 321 11.78 1.93 -27.91
N ALA A 322 11.76 0.92 -27.04
CA ALA A 322 10.60 0.65 -26.17
C ALA A 322 10.35 1.78 -25.15
N THR A 323 11.37 2.57 -24.84
CA THR A 323 11.30 3.66 -23.86
C THR A 323 12.32 4.73 -24.24
N THR A 324 11.98 6.01 -24.05
CA THR A 324 12.88 7.13 -24.32
C THR A 324 13.05 7.97 -23.07
N ASN A 325 14.31 8.21 -22.69
CA ASN A 325 14.67 8.99 -21.51
C ASN A 325 15.13 10.39 -21.93
N PHE A 326 14.76 11.38 -21.12
CA PHE A 326 15.09 12.78 -21.37
C PHE A 326 15.46 13.50 -20.07
N GLU A 327 16.34 14.49 -20.16
CA GLU A 327 16.77 15.27 -18.99
C GLU A 327 15.89 16.50 -18.80
N LEU A 328 15.24 16.58 -17.63
CA LEU A 328 14.42 17.72 -17.24
C LEU A 328 15.01 18.39 -16.01
N THR A 329 15.18 19.70 -16.05
CA THR A 329 15.55 20.49 -14.88
C THR A 329 14.31 21.07 -14.24
N VAL A 330 14.11 20.83 -12.95
CA VAL A 330 12.99 21.35 -12.17
C VAL A 330 13.48 22.25 -11.04
N ASN A 331 12.65 23.21 -10.65
CA ASN A 331 12.93 24.16 -9.58
C ASN A 331 12.27 23.72 -8.27
N LEU A 332 13.03 23.79 -7.18
CA LEU A 332 12.63 23.45 -5.83
C LEU A 332 12.80 24.67 -4.93
N ILE A 333 11.78 25.03 -4.14
CA ILE A 333 11.89 26.13 -3.17
C ILE A 333 12.84 25.73 -2.03
N THR A 334 12.71 24.50 -1.52
CA THR A 334 13.48 23.98 -0.38
C THR A 334 13.92 22.53 -0.61
N LEU A 335 15.00 22.12 0.08
CA LEU A 335 15.47 20.73 0.09
C LEU A 335 14.87 19.98 1.30
N LYS A 336 13.63 19.48 1.14
CA LYS A 336 12.95 18.62 2.12
C LYS A 336 12.93 17.18 1.61
N ASN A 337 13.58 16.28 2.36
CA ASN A 337 13.47 14.82 2.26
C ASN A 337 13.66 14.23 3.68
N ILE A 338 13.02 13.10 3.93
CA ILE A 338 12.84 12.40 5.22
C ILE A 338 14.06 12.53 6.15
N THR A 339 13.84 13.17 7.30
CA THR A 339 14.62 13.33 8.56
C THR A 339 16.14 13.50 8.55
N ASN A 340 16.89 12.92 7.62
CA ASN A 340 18.35 12.82 7.67
C ASN A 340 19.08 13.82 6.76
N GLY A 341 18.36 14.64 5.98
CA GLY A 341 18.92 15.61 5.04
C GLY A 341 18.71 17.08 5.42
N THR A 342 18.29 17.34 6.67
CA THR A 342 17.94 18.69 7.16
C THR A 342 19.01 19.17 8.14
N LEU A 343 19.41 20.44 8.05
CA LEU A 343 20.33 21.05 9.01
C LEU A 343 19.66 21.06 10.40
N ASN A 344 20.42 20.85 11.46
CA ASN A 344 19.86 20.84 12.81
C ASN A 344 20.47 21.99 13.62
N TRP A 345 19.63 22.87 14.15
CA TRP A 345 20.05 24.04 14.92
C TRP A 345 19.72 23.86 16.39
N THR A 346 20.75 24.02 17.22
CA THR A 346 20.57 24.11 18.68
C THR A 346 20.46 25.58 19.07
N ILE A 347 19.41 25.91 19.82
CA ILE A 347 19.15 27.24 20.37
C ILE A 347 19.21 27.13 21.89
N PHE A 348 19.84 28.11 22.54
CA PHE A 348 19.94 28.17 24.00
C PHE A 348 18.99 29.23 24.55
N GLU A 349 18.38 28.98 25.70
CA GLU A 349 17.44 29.90 26.34
C GLU A 349 17.87 30.23 27.77
N GLN A 350 17.84 31.52 28.16
CA GLN A 350 18.02 31.95 29.55
C GLN A 350 16.73 31.77 30.38
N GLU A 351 16.88 31.52 31.69
CA GLU A 351 15.75 31.35 32.63
C GLU A 351 14.78 32.55 32.65
N ASN A 352 15.29 33.78 32.54
CA ASN A 352 14.53 35.04 32.59
C ASN A 352 13.64 35.28 31.34
N GLY A 353 13.70 34.41 30.34
CA GLY A 353 12.92 34.53 29.09
C GLY A 353 13.35 35.65 28.15
N GLN A 354 14.46 36.35 28.44
CA GLN A 354 15.09 37.24 27.48
C GLN A 354 15.87 36.43 26.44
N MET A 355 15.69 36.78 25.16
CA MET A 355 16.41 36.20 24.03
C MET A 355 17.78 36.85 23.82
N LEU A 356 18.49 37.17 24.91
CA LEU A 356 19.81 37.79 24.85
C LEU A 356 20.94 36.77 24.64
N ILE A 357 20.61 35.49 24.62
CA ILE A 357 21.49 34.40 24.21
C ILE A 357 20.75 33.60 23.16
N ASN A 358 20.90 33.89 21.86
CA ASN A 358 20.45 32.98 20.79
C ASN A 358 21.62 32.58 19.88
N PRO A 359 22.71 31.99 20.41
CA PRO A 359 23.70 31.34 19.57
C PRO A 359 23.01 30.14 18.91
N GLN A 360 22.88 30.21 17.59
CA GLN A 360 22.33 29.16 16.77
C GLN A 360 23.50 28.32 16.28
N PHE A 361 23.48 27.03 16.63
CA PHE A 361 24.53 26.11 16.21
C PHE A 361 24.04 25.20 15.10
N ILE A 362 24.59 25.30 13.90
CA ILE A 362 24.33 24.31 12.85
C ILE A 362 25.11 23.06 13.16
N LYS A 363 24.40 21.98 13.46
CA LYS A 363 24.95 20.64 13.45
C LYS A 363 24.97 20.10 12.03
N PHE A 364 26.18 19.82 11.59
CA PHE A 364 26.45 18.96 10.44
C PHE A 364 26.55 17.52 10.96
N GLY A 365 25.99 16.54 10.25
CA GLY A 365 26.04 15.15 10.69
C GLY A 365 27.47 14.59 10.65
N PRO A 366 27.85 13.63 11.52
CA PRO A 366 29.12 12.92 11.40
C PRO A 366 29.16 12.16 10.08
N LYS A 367 30.33 12.08 9.41
CA LYS A 367 30.62 11.35 8.16
C LYS A 367 29.38 10.71 7.51
N ILE A 368 28.62 11.53 6.80
CA ILE A 368 27.31 11.12 6.29
C ILE A 368 27.54 10.24 5.07
N GLU A 369 27.46 8.93 5.24
CA GLU A 369 27.26 8.02 4.11
C GLU A 369 25.96 8.44 3.38
N ASN A 370 26.09 8.83 2.10
CA ASN A 370 25.03 8.91 1.09
C ASN A 370 23.92 9.98 1.16
N ASN A 371 23.93 11.01 2.03
CA ASN A 371 22.84 12.01 2.01
C ASN A 371 23.21 13.38 1.43
N ASN A 372 23.03 13.53 0.12
CA ASN A 372 23.43 14.71 -0.67
C ASN A 372 22.85 16.06 -0.16
N PHE A 373 21.67 16.11 0.48
CA PHE A 373 20.96 17.38 0.75
C PHE A 373 21.51 18.22 1.90
N ALA A 374 21.92 17.60 3.00
CA ALA A 374 22.52 18.35 4.12
C ALA A 374 23.90 18.89 3.70
N ASN A 375 24.67 18.09 2.97
CA ASN A 375 25.96 18.48 2.41
C ASN A 375 25.81 19.65 1.44
N LEU A 376 24.86 19.57 0.48
CA LEU A 376 24.60 20.67 -0.46
C LEU A 376 24.20 21.98 0.25
N GLN A 377 23.38 21.91 1.30
CA GLN A 377 23.01 23.08 2.09
C GLN A 377 24.22 23.64 2.85
N GLY A 378 24.99 22.77 3.51
CA GLY A 378 26.20 23.17 4.23
C GLY A 378 27.22 23.82 3.31
N GLU A 379 27.57 23.16 2.19
CA GLU A 379 28.54 23.67 1.20
C GLU A 379 28.13 25.06 0.71
N LYS A 380 26.83 25.27 0.48
CA LYS A 380 26.30 26.58 0.08
C LYS A 380 26.46 27.64 1.17
N LEU A 381 26.25 27.29 2.44
CA LEU A 381 26.46 28.21 3.56
C LEU A 381 27.93 28.59 3.78
N LEU A 382 28.87 27.71 3.44
CA LEU A 382 30.29 28.08 3.41
C LEU A 382 30.64 28.94 2.21
N SER A 383 30.17 28.56 1.01
CA SER A 383 30.54 29.23 -0.23
C SER A 383 30.06 30.68 -0.26
N ASP A 384 28.90 30.94 0.34
CA ASP A 384 28.28 32.27 0.36
C ASP A 384 28.79 33.15 1.50
N GLY A 385 29.66 32.61 2.36
CA GLY A 385 30.17 33.33 3.52
C GLY A 385 29.17 33.54 4.65
N GLU A 386 27.98 32.94 4.57
CA GLU A 386 26.92 32.99 5.60
C GLU A 386 27.39 32.38 6.95
N THR A 387 28.54 31.70 6.95
CA THR A 387 29.20 31.11 8.14
C THR A 387 30.73 31.36 8.17
N GLU A 388 31.25 32.29 7.35
CA GLU A 388 32.68 32.42 6.99
C GLU A 388 33.65 32.64 8.16
N LEU A 389 33.18 33.13 9.32
CA LEU A 389 34.00 33.31 10.54
C LEU A 389 34.40 31.99 11.22
N TRP A 390 33.94 30.86 10.70
CA TRP A 390 34.16 29.54 11.27
C TRP A 390 34.83 28.62 10.26
N GLY A 391 36.16 28.53 10.36
CA GLY A 391 36.95 27.53 9.63
C GLY A 391 38.01 28.06 8.66
N LYS A 392 38.26 29.37 8.55
CA LYS A 392 39.42 29.88 7.80
C LYS A 392 40.63 30.09 8.72
N LYS A 393 41.50 29.09 8.83
CA LYS A 393 42.93 29.37 9.04
C LYS A 393 43.61 29.23 7.69
N GLU A 394 44.07 30.34 7.15
CA GLU A 394 44.87 30.34 5.94
C GLU A 394 46.13 29.49 6.16
N ASN A 395 46.38 28.58 5.23
CA ASN A 395 47.55 27.72 5.19
C ASN A 395 48.84 28.51 5.39
N LYS A 396 49.67 28.09 6.35
CA LYS A 396 51.12 28.12 6.14
C LYS A 396 51.62 26.68 6.11
N GLU A 397 51.72 26.20 4.87
CA GLU A 397 52.58 25.14 4.37
C GLU A 397 52.22 23.68 4.67
N GLY A 398 51.67 23.01 3.64
CA GLY A 398 52.35 21.80 3.14
C GLY A 398 51.59 20.47 3.10
N LYS A 399 50.48 20.43 2.36
CA LYS A 399 49.76 19.26 1.75
C LYS A 399 48.51 18.76 2.48
N VAL A 400 47.41 19.42 2.13
CA VAL A 400 46.01 19.08 2.38
C VAL A 400 45.47 18.25 1.20
N ASN A 401 44.75 17.17 1.46
CA ASN A 401 43.99 16.44 0.43
C ASN A 401 42.58 17.08 0.31
N PRO A 402 42.10 17.52 -0.87
CA PRO A 402 41.14 18.63 -1.01
C PRO A 402 39.65 18.27 -0.86
N GLN A 403 39.30 17.05 -0.44
CA GLN A 403 37.96 16.48 -0.68
C GLN A 403 37.03 16.34 0.54
N ASN A 404 37.35 16.87 1.73
CA ASN A 404 36.35 16.90 2.82
C ASN A 404 36.57 18.05 3.82
N GLN A 405 35.82 19.14 3.65
CA GLN A 405 36.05 20.43 4.33
C GLN A 405 35.34 20.55 5.69
N TRP A 406 34.63 19.52 6.14
CA TRP A 406 33.76 19.56 7.33
C TRP A 406 34.27 18.74 8.53
N GLU A 407 35.21 17.82 8.32
CA GLU A 407 35.68 16.89 9.39
C GLU A 407 37.02 17.26 10.02
N TRP A 408 37.77 18.22 9.46
CA TRP A 408 39.13 18.52 9.95
C TRP A 408 39.17 19.48 11.14
N ILE A 409 38.00 19.94 11.61
CA ILE A 409 37.88 20.81 12.79
C ILE A 409 37.75 19.97 14.09
N ASN A 410 37.49 18.66 14.02
CA ASN A 410 37.19 17.84 15.22
C ASN A 410 37.93 16.49 15.32
N GLU A 411 39.15 16.34 14.80
CA GLU A 411 39.98 15.18 15.19
C GLU A 411 40.42 15.29 16.65
N LYS A 412 40.18 14.24 17.43
CA LYS A 412 40.67 14.10 18.82
C LYS A 412 42.19 14.26 18.85
N GLY A 413 42.66 15.45 19.21
CA GLY A 413 44.08 15.76 19.31
C GLY A 413 44.46 17.18 18.87
N TYR A 414 43.61 17.90 18.14
CA TYR A 414 43.86 19.29 17.77
C TYR A 414 43.34 20.26 18.85
N SER A 415 44.28 20.86 19.60
CA SER A 415 44.04 21.74 20.75
C SER A 415 43.41 23.10 20.44
N PHE A 416 43.30 23.47 19.16
CA PHE A 416 42.98 24.85 18.75
C PHE A 416 41.47 25.22 18.77
N ASP A 417 40.55 24.27 19.02
CA ASP A 417 39.09 24.52 18.95
C ASP A 417 38.36 24.37 20.31
N LYS A 418 38.87 23.55 21.25
CA LYS A 418 38.19 23.33 22.54
C LYS A 418 38.24 24.57 23.43
N GLU A 419 39.33 25.32 23.42
CA GLU A 419 39.51 26.51 24.25
C GLU A 419 38.68 27.69 23.72
N ALA A 420 38.58 27.87 22.40
CA ALA A 420 37.68 28.87 21.81
C ALA A 420 36.19 28.56 22.05
N LYS A 421 35.79 27.28 21.94
CA LYS A 421 34.44 26.83 22.32
C LYS A 421 34.19 27.04 23.81
N LYS A 422 35.20 26.81 24.64
CA LYS A 422 35.15 27.05 26.08
C LYS A 422 34.97 28.54 26.39
N ASP A 423 35.81 29.41 25.85
CA ASP A 423 35.69 30.86 26.03
C ASP A 423 34.32 31.37 25.57
N PHE A 424 33.81 30.85 24.45
CA PHE A 424 32.49 31.18 23.94
C PHE A 424 31.36 30.75 24.90
N VAL A 425 31.38 29.50 25.35
CA VAL A 425 30.37 28.96 26.27
C VAL A 425 30.47 29.64 27.63
N GLU A 426 31.67 29.94 28.13
CA GLU A 426 31.87 30.69 29.36
C GLU A 426 31.36 32.12 29.25
N ALA A 427 31.64 32.82 28.14
CA ALA A 427 31.10 34.16 27.88
C ALA A 427 29.56 34.15 27.82
N MET A 428 28.99 33.12 27.18
CA MET A 428 27.54 32.89 27.13
C MET A 428 26.96 32.64 28.53
N MET A 429 27.59 31.77 29.32
CA MET A 429 27.09 31.36 30.63
C MET A 429 27.35 32.36 31.75
N LYS A 430 28.24 33.35 31.57
CA LYS A 430 28.61 34.35 32.58
C LYS A 430 27.40 35.08 33.18
N GLU A 431 26.32 35.22 32.41
CA GLU A 431 25.06 35.84 32.85
C GLU A 431 24.02 34.85 33.41
N SER A 432 24.18 33.54 33.18
CA SER A 432 23.31 32.49 33.70
C SER A 432 23.93 31.82 34.93
N LYS A 433 23.59 32.31 36.13
CA LYS A 433 24.20 31.82 37.38
C LYS A 433 23.81 30.39 37.78
N ASN A 434 22.86 29.75 37.08
CA ASN A 434 22.26 28.45 37.46
C ASN A 434 22.06 27.49 36.26
N SER A 435 23.04 27.35 35.37
CA SER A 435 22.92 26.37 34.28
C SER A 435 22.88 24.92 34.80
N LYS A 436 21.98 24.11 34.24
CA LYS A 436 21.90 22.64 34.42
C LYS A 436 23.05 21.90 33.78
N TYR A 437 23.73 22.52 32.82
CA TYR A 437 24.86 21.96 32.10
C TYR A 437 26.15 22.67 32.48
N SER A 438 27.22 21.89 32.67
CA SER A 438 28.59 22.43 32.70
C SER A 438 29.04 22.91 31.31
N VAL A 439 30.06 23.76 31.29
CA VAL A 439 30.69 24.23 30.05
C VAL A 439 31.15 23.04 29.20
N GLU A 440 31.81 22.06 29.83
CA GLU A 440 32.28 20.85 29.17
C GLU A 440 31.14 20.01 28.58
N GLN A 441 30.03 19.84 29.30
CA GLN A 441 28.85 19.13 28.79
C GLN A 441 28.24 19.84 27.58
N ILE A 442 28.17 21.17 27.57
CA ILE A 442 27.63 21.91 26.43
C ILE A 442 28.49 21.67 25.18
N ILE A 443 29.80 21.71 25.35
CA ILE A 443 30.74 21.50 24.25
C ILE A 443 30.64 20.07 23.70
N ASP A 444 30.68 19.08 24.60
CA ASP A 444 30.74 17.68 24.24
C ASP A 444 29.39 17.18 23.67
N ASP A 445 28.26 17.59 24.26
CA ASP A 445 26.93 17.11 23.85
C ASP A 445 26.33 17.90 22.67
N PHE A 446 26.61 19.21 22.59
CA PHE A 446 25.93 20.10 21.63
C PHE A 446 26.85 20.74 20.60
N MET A 447 28.18 20.79 20.79
CA MET A 447 29.09 21.52 19.89
C MET A 447 30.11 20.64 19.14
N GLN A 448 30.01 19.32 19.27
CA GLN A 448 30.98 18.37 18.70
C GLN A 448 31.10 18.44 17.17
N TYR A 449 30.01 18.68 16.44
CA TYR A 449 29.99 18.76 14.97
C TYR A 449 29.23 19.99 14.49
N THR A 450 29.39 21.10 15.21
CA THR A 450 28.63 22.32 14.94
C THR A 450 29.50 23.50 14.58
N THR A 451 28.98 24.35 13.69
CA THR A 451 29.40 25.76 13.61
C THR A 451 28.35 26.64 14.30
N SER A 452 28.70 27.82 14.80
CA SER A 452 27.68 28.79 15.25
C SER A 452 27.53 29.94 14.26
N PHE A 453 26.35 30.53 14.16
CA PHE A 453 26.13 31.68 13.29
C PHE A 453 26.52 33.02 13.94
N ASN A 454 26.62 33.07 15.26
CA ASN A 454 26.64 34.33 16.03
C ASN A 454 27.95 34.57 16.77
N TYR A 455 29.05 33.98 16.33
CA TYR A 455 30.36 34.21 16.93
C TYR A 455 31.19 35.14 16.06
N SER A 456 31.74 36.13 16.73
CA SER A 456 32.92 36.84 16.27
C SER A 456 34.00 36.65 17.35
N LYS A 457 35.22 36.32 16.91
CA LYS A 457 36.39 36.25 17.80
C LYS A 457 36.75 37.62 18.39
N GLU A 458 36.35 38.71 17.72
CA GLU A 458 36.71 40.08 18.08
C GLU A 458 35.68 40.75 19.00
N SER A 459 34.45 40.22 19.06
CA SER A 459 33.41 40.72 19.96
C SER A 459 32.36 39.64 20.27
N PHE A 460 32.11 39.37 21.55
CA PHE A 460 31.01 38.54 22.04
C PHE A 460 29.67 39.31 22.01
N ASP A 461 29.36 39.94 20.89
CA ASP A 461 28.11 40.66 20.70
C ASP A 461 27.08 39.72 20.04
N PHE A 462 26.36 38.98 20.89
CA PHE A 462 25.32 38.04 20.48
C PHE A 462 24.15 38.70 19.74
N THR A 463 24.10 40.03 19.68
CA THR A 463 23.04 40.79 18.99
C THR A 463 23.38 41.16 17.55
N LYS A 464 24.65 41.00 17.14
CA LYS A 464 25.17 41.64 15.92
C LYS A 464 25.17 40.83 14.63
N ASN A 465 25.19 39.50 14.64
CA ASN A 465 25.38 38.75 13.38
C ASN A 465 24.12 38.04 12.83
N ASP A 466 23.98 38.21 11.51
CA ASP A 466 23.24 37.45 10.49
C ASP A 466 21.86 36.95 10.87
N LYS A 467 20.96 37.92 11.00
CA LYS A 467 19.55 37.74 11.29
C LYS A 467 18.93 36.73 10.31
N ALA A 468 18.40 35.63 10.81
CA ALA A 468 17.62 34.70 10.00
C ALA A 468 16.12 35.05 10.03
N LEU A 469 15.43 34.88 8.90
CA LEU A 469 13.97 34.85 8.84
C LEU A 469 13.49 33.40 8.97
N PHE A 470 12.68 33.12 9.98
CA PHE A 470 12.13 31.78 10.19
C PHE A 470 10.71 31.67 9.65
N PHE A 471 10.39 30.55 9.03
CA PHE A 471 9.04 30.21 8.59
C PHE A 471 8.73 28.82 9.15
N LYS A 472 7.82 28.74 10.13
CA LYS A 472 7.38 27.45 10.67
C LYS A 472 6.72 26.63 9.58
N GLU A 473 7.23 25.42 9.33
CA GLU A 473 6.60 24.54 8.35
C GLU A 473 5.21 24.11 8.82
N PRO A 474 4.20 24.11 7.94
CA PRO A 474 2.90 23.54 8.25
C PRO A 474 3.02 22.03 8.55
N SER A 475 2.13 21.54 9.41
CA SER A 475 2.08 20.12 9.76
C SER A 475 1.71 19.26 8.55
N ALA A 476 1.98 17.96 8.60
CA ALA A 476 1.58 17.02 7.54
C ALA A 476 0.05 16.95 7.33
N GLN A 477 -0.75 17.38 8.31
CA GLN A 477 -2.21 17.41 8.25
C GLN A 477 -2.79 18.75 7.78
N SER A 478 -1.93 19.74 7.52
CA SER A 478 -2.37 21.07 7.08
C SER A 478 -2.95 21.05 5.67
N SER A 479 -3.88 21.97 5.39
CA SER A 479 -4.56 22.03 4.09
C SER A 479 -3.59 22.44 2.97
N ASN A 480 -3.93 22.12 1.71
CA ASN A 480 -3.16 22.59 0.55
C ASN A 480 -3.02 24.12 0.53
N ARG A 481 -4.07 24.83 0.94
CA ARG A 481 -4.06 26.30 1.03
C ARG A 481 -3.03 26.82 2.03
N ASP A 482 -2.88 26.16 3.18
CA ASP A 482 -1.88 26.56 4.19
C ASP A 482 -0.45 26.36 3.67
N GLN A 483 -0.23 25.28 2.91
CA GLN A 483 1.06 25.00 2.26
C GLN A 483 1.37 26.04 1.18
N GLU A 484 0.39 26.40 0.35
CA GLU A 484 0.54 27.43 -0.68
C GLU A 484 0.86 28.81 -0.08
N ILE A 485 0.14 29.21 0.98
CA ILE A 485 0.41 30.47 1.69
C ILE A 485 1.82 30.47 2.28
N PHE A 486 2.21 29.37 2.93
CA PHE A 486 3.56 29.21 3.48
C PHE A 486 4.65 29.41 2.42
N TYR A 487 4.56 28.70 1.29
CA TYR A 487 5.57 28.80 0.23
C TYR A 487 5.54 30.14 -0.50
N SER A 488 4.36 30.76 -0.67
CA SER A 488 4.23 32.12 -1.19
C SER A 488 4.96 33.14 -0.30
N ASN A 489 4.81 33.03 1.02
CA ASN A 489 5.51 33.88 1.98
C ASN A 489 7.03 33.74 1.85
N VAL A 490 7.56 32.50 1.80
CA VAL A 490 8.99 32.24 1.60
C VAL A 490 9.48 32.85 0.27
N LEU A 491 8.78 32.57 -0.84
CA LEU A 491 9.14 33.06 -2.17
C LEU A 491 9.17 34.59 -2.25
N SER A 492 8.25 35.26 -1.55
CA SER A 492 8.17 36.73 -1.54
C SER A 492 9.39 37.41 -0.91
N LYS A 493 10.16 36.68 -0.09
CA LYS A 493 11.33 37.20 0.62
C LYS A 493 12.66 36.82 -0.03
N LEU A 494 12.73 35.73 -0.80
CA LEU A 494 13.97 35.27 -1.43
C LEU A 494 14.63 36.36 -2.28
N GLY A 495 15.90 36.67 -1.98
CA GLY A 495 16.69 37.70 -2.66
C GLY A 495 16.22 39.15 -2.45
N LYS A 496 15.21 39.38 -1.61
CA LYS A 496 14.63 40.71 -1.40
C LYS A 496 15.58 41.59 -0.60
N LYS A 497 15.73 42.85 -1.01
CA LYS A 497 16.41 43.91 -0.25
C LYS A 497 15.34 44.83 0.35
N ASP A 498 15.31 44.97 1.66
CA ASP A 498 14.30 45.78 2.36
C ASP A 498 14.74 46.08 3.81
N LEU A 499 13.97 46.93 4.50
CA LEU A 499 14.11 47.15 5.93
C LEU A 499 13.82 45.86 6.71
N LEU A 500 14.54 45.65 7.81
CA LEU A 500 14.37 44.45 8.64
C LEU A 500 12.92 44.22 9.08
N GLU A 501 12.21 45.27 9.49
CA GLU A 501 10.80 45.17 9.92
C GLU A 501 9.90 44.66 8.78
N ASN A 502 10.11 45.16 7.56
CA ASN A 502 9.38 44.71 6.38
C ASN A 502 9.72 43.25 6.02
N LEU A 503 10.97 42.83 6.21
CA LEU A 503 11.39 41.46 5.98
C LEU A 503 10.78 40.49 7.01
N LYS A 504 10.65 40.91 8.28
CA LYS A 504 10.02 40.15 9.37
C LYS A 504 8.51 39.95 9.22
N ASN A 505 7.83 40.75 8.39
CA ASN A 505 6.40 40.53 8.12
C ASN A 505 6.16 39.12 7.55
N ASN A 506 5.19 38.41 8.14
CA ASN A 506 4.81 37.03 7.82
C ASN A 506 5.90 35.97 8.10
N THR A 507 6.84 36.27 9.00
CA THR A 507 7.80 35.28 9.53
C THR A 507 7.38 34.82 10.93
N THR A 508 7.97 33.72 11.38
CA THR A 508 7.81 33.21 12.73
C THR A 508 8.86 33.82 13.63
N GLU A 509 8.43 34.54 14.65
CA GLU A 509 9.32 35.01 15.70
C GLU A 509 9.60 33.85 16.67
N ILE A 510 10.86 33.42 16.77
CA ILE A 510 11.29 32.43 17.75
C ILE A 510 11.36 33.13 19.11
N LYS A 511 10.70 32.60 20.15
CA LYS A 511 10.74 33.06 21.55
C LYS A 511 10.79 31.88 22.52
N LYS A 512 10.91 32.17 23.82
CA LYS A 512 10.70 31.20 24.90
C LYS A 512 9.39 30.42 24.69
N GLY A 513 9.48 29.09 24.68
CA GLY A 513 8.33 28.20 24.47
C GLY A 513 7.79 28.15 23.03
N THR A 514 8.39 28.85 22.06
CA THR A 514 7.97 28.76 20.64
C THR A 514 8.35 27.42 20.01
N VAL A 515 9.46 26.83 20.43
CA VAL A 515 9.96 25.54 19.93
C VAL A 515 9.67 24.46 20.98
N LEU A 516 8.58 23.71 20.79
CA LEU A 516 8.15 22.63 21.67
C LEU A 516 8.72 21.29 21.18
N GLY A 517 10.02 21.09 21.36
CA GLY A 517 10.73 19.88 20.92
C GLY A 517 11.43 20.07 19.57
N LYS A 518 11.36 19.05 18.70
CA LYS A 518 11.98 19.11 17.36
C LYS A 518 10.98 19.61 16.34
N GLU A 519 11.14 20.84 15.88
CA GLU A 519 10.24 21.45 14.90
C GLU A 519 10.99 21.85 13.62
N TYR A 520 10.30 21.77 12.47
CA TYR A 520 10.86 22.11 11.16
C TYR A 520 10.55 23.54 10.77
N TYR A 521 11.57 24.23 10.28
CA TYR A 521 11.49 25.59 9.79
C TYR A 521 12.17 25.69 8.44
N THR A 522 11.63 26.56 7.59
CA THR A 522 12.36 27.11 6.45
C THR A 522 12.99 28.42 6.89
N VAL A 523 14.26 28.62 6.54
CA VAL A 523 15.05 29.78 6.94
C VAL A 523 15.65 30.49 5.73
N LEU A 524 15.63 31.81 5.78
CA LEU A 524 16.38 32.70 4.90
C LEU A 524 17.39 33.49 5.73
N PHE A 525 18.66 33.48 5.34
CA PHE A 525 19.68 34.33 5.95
C PHE A 525 19.51 35.79 5.52
N LEU A 526 19.91 36.72 6.37
CA LEU A 526 19.94 38.14 6.03
C LEU A 526 21.36 38.66 6.12
N SER A 527 21.85 39.23 5.03
CA SER A 527 23.11 39.97 5.03
C SER A 527 22.81 41.46 5.25
N CYS A 528 23.50 42.09 6.20
CA CYS A 528 23.39 43.52 6.45
C CYS A 528 23.94 44.30 5.24
N ILE A 529 23.19 45.29 4.75
CA ILE A 529 23.66 46.21 3.71
C ILE A 529 24.13 47.51 4.37
N ASP A 530 23.27 48.11 5.18
CA ASP A 530 23.50 49.33 5.95
C ASP A 530 22.54 49.38 7.15
N GLU A 531 22.44 50.53 7.84
CA GLU A 531 21.59 50.70 9.02
C GLU A 531 20.13 50.27 8.75
N ASN A 532 19.76 49.12 9.33
CA ASN A 532 18.44 48.50 9.24
C ASN A 532 18.01 47.95 7.86
N ASN A 533 18.81 48.09 6.79
CA ASN A 533 18.55 47.45 5.50
C ASN A 533 19.30 46.14 5.35
N TYR A 534 18.58 45.12 4.86
CA TYR A 534 19.08 43.76 4.73
C TYR A 534 18.75 43.17 3.36
N LYS A 535 19.62 42.27 2.89
CA LYS A 535 19.33 41.38 1.77
C LYS A 535 19.00 39.99 2.33
N ALA A 536 17.81 39.48 2.01
CA ALA A 536 17.51 38.07 2.25
C ALA A 536 18.22 37.17 1.24
N SER A 537 18.69 36.01 1.71
CA SER A 537 19.37 35.01 0.89
C SER A 537 18.53 34.64 -0.32
N ASP A 538 19.22 34.34 -1.40
CA ASP A 538 18.60 33.84 -2.62
C ASP A 538 18.17 32.38 -2.47
N LYS A 539 18.55 31.68 -1.39
CA LYS A 539 18.11 30.30 -1.13
C LYS A 539 17.36 30.19 0.17
N ALA A 540 16.39 29.27 0.18
CA ALA A 540 15.73 28.83 1.38
C ALA A 540 16.35 27.53 1.87
N PHE A 541 16.62 27.47 3.16
CA PHE A 541 17.25 26.34 3.83
C PHE A 541 16.25 25.71 4.79
N ARG A 542 16.27 24.39 4.87
CA ARG A 542 15.44 23.69 5.85
C ARG A 542 16.26 23.40 7.09
N VAL A 543 15.71 23.75 8.25
CA VAL A 543 16.35 23.54 9.55
C VAL A 543 15.39 22.86 10.52
N ILE A 544 15.92 22.01 11.38
CA ILE A 544 15.26 21.55 12.59
C ILE A 544 15.72 22.45 13.72
N LEU A 545 14.82 23.06 14.47
CA LEU A 545 15.19 23.79 15.69
C LEU A 545 15.00 22.89 16.90
N ASN A 546 16.03 22.83 17.76
CA ASN A 546 15.97 22.21 19.08
C ASN A 546 16.30 23.26 20.14
N ASN A 547 15.43 23.42 21.14
CA ASN A 547 15.68 24.29 22.28
C ASN A 547 16.43 23.53 23.39
N VAL A 548 17.47 24.16 23.95
CA VAL A 548 18.18 23.72 25.15
C VAL A 548 18.05 24.81 26.21
N SER A 549 17.28 24.51 27.26
CA SER A 549 17.21 25.38 28.44
C SER A 549 18.47 25.21 29.27
N LEU A 550 19.26 26.28 29.39
CA LEU A 550 20.44 26.32 30.25
C LEU A 550 20.02 26.35 31.72
#